data_AF-A0A182SR66-F1
#
_entry.id   AF-A0A182SR66-F1
#
_cell.length_a   1.000
_cell.length_b   1.000
_cell.length_c   1.000
_cell.angle_alpha   90.00
_cell.angle_beta   90.00
_cell.angle_gamma   90.00
#
_symmetry.space_group_name_H-M   'P 1'
#
loop_
_entity.id
_entity.type
_entity.pdbx_description
1 polymer ?
#
loop_
_entity_poly.entity_id
_entity_poly.type
_entity_poly.pdbx_seq_one_letter_code
_entity_poly.pdbx_strand_id
1 'polypeptide(L)'
;YEAFDSVLELDPTYNYARLNRGIALYYGGRFPLAQDDLQAFYQDDPNDPFRSLWLYLVEREIDPKKAAVTLQQRYDKANRGQWGWNIVEFYLGKISEKTLMERLKADATDNTSLAEHLSETDFYLGKHYLSLGDKDTASALFKLTVANNVHNFVEHRYALLELAMLSQEQDDLSESDQQ
;
A
#
# COMPACT_ATOMS: atom_id res chain seq x y z
N TYR A 1 -6.48 -13.32 -17.06
CA TYR A 1 -5.10 -13.71 -16.72
C TYR A 1 -4.06 -13.25 -17.76
N GLU A 2 -4.39 -13.04 -19.05
CA GLU A 2 -3.40 -12.60 -20.06
C GLU A 2 -3.09 -11.09 -20.10
N ALA A 3 -3.86 -10.22 -19.41
CA ALA A 3 -3.64 -8.77 -19.44
C ALA A 3 -2.64 -8.24 -18.38
N PHE A 4 -2.14 -9.12 -17.50
CA PHE A 4 -1.32 -8.72 -16.34
C PHE A 4 0.18 -9.03 -16.48
N ASP A 5 0.57 -9.87 -17.45
CA ASP A 5 1.98 -10.20 -17.67
C ASP A 5 2.81 -9.01 -18.19
N SER A 6 2.16 -7.99 -18.76
CA SER A 6 2.83 -6.82 -19.35
C SER A 6 3.07 -5.66 -18.37
N VAL A 7 2.54 -5.71 -17.14
CA VAL A 7 2.69 -4.62 -16.15
C VAL A 7 3.94 -4.83 -15.27
N LEU A 8 4.58 -6.00 -15.33
CA LEU A 8 5.71 -6.37 -14.46
C LEU A 8 7.09 -6.03 -15.01
N GLU A 9 7.21 -5.27 -16.10
CA GLU A 9 8.49 -4.69 -16.50
C GLU A 9 8.82 -3.52 -15.57
N LEU A 10 9.66 -3.80 -14.57
CA LEU A 10 10.17 -2.81 -13.62
C LEU A 10 11.67 -2.62 -13.80
N ASP A 11 12.11 -1.42 -13.45
CA ASP A 11 13.50 -0.99 -13.35
C ASP A 11 14.37 -2.12 -12.74
N PRO A 12 15.32 -2.68 -13.50
CA PRO A 12 16.00 -3.93 -13.16
C PRO A 12 17.03 -3.80 -12.02
N THR A 13 17.00 -2.71 -11.25
CA THR A 13 17.80 -2.67 -10.02
C THR A 13 17.34 -3.78 -9.06
N TYR A 14 18.31 -4.48 -8.49
CA TYR A 14 18.08 -5.66 -7.66
C TYR A 14 17.11 -5.42 -6.49
N ASN A 15 17.05 -4.19 -5.97
CA ASN A 15 16.18 -3.81 -4.85
C ASN A 15 14.71 -3.76 -5.27
N TYR A 16 14.38 -3.20 -6.43
CA TYR A 16 13.00 -3.18 -6.92
C TYR A 16 12.53 -4.58 -7.32
N ALA A 17 13.42 -5.45 -7.80
CA ALA A 17 13.06 -6.85 -8.06
C ALA A 17 12.50 -7.56 -6.82
N ARG A 18 13.05 -7.31 -5.62
CA ARG A 18 12.53 -7.84 -4.35
C ARG A 18 11.15 -7.29 -4.01
N LEU A 19 10.96 -5.97 -4.15
CA LEU A 19 9.66 -5.34 -3.93
C LEU A 19 8.59 -5.96 -4.83
N ASN A 20 8.85 -6.02 -6.13
CA ASN A 20 7.89 -6.48 -7.12
C ASN A 20 7.53 -7.96 -6.92
N ARG A 21 8.53 -8.81 -6.65
CA ARG A 21 8.29 -10.22 -6.35
C ARG A 21 7.54 -10.39 -5.03
N GLY A 22 7.91 -9.63 -4.00
CA GLY A 22 7.21 -9.63 -2.71
C GLY A 22 5.74 -9.26 -2.84
N ILE A 23 5.42 -8.20 -3.58
CA ILE A 23 4.02 -7.79 -3.82
C ILE A 23 3.28 -8.81 -4.69
N ALA A 24 3.91 -9.37 -5.73
CA ALA A 24 3.29 -10.43 -6.53
C ALA A 24 2.96 -11.67 -5.69
N LEU A 25 3.85 -12.06 -4.77
CA LEU A 25 3.62 -13.15 -3.82
C LEU A 25 2.50 -12.82 -2.83
N TYR A 26 2.39 -11.56 -2.39
CA TYR A 26 1.29 -11.09 -1.55
C TYR A 26 -0.06 -11.26 -2.24
N TYR A 27 -0.22 -10.77 -3.47
CA TYR A 27 -1.45 -10.96 -4.24
C TYR A 27 -1.70 -12.43 -4.63
N GLY A 28 -0.65 -13.25 -4.71
CA GLY A 28 -0.75 -14.69 -4.87
C GLY A 28 -1.06 -15.47 -3.59
N GLY A 29 -1.29 -14.81 -2.46
CA GLY A 29 -1.58 -15.44 -1.16
C GLY A 29 -0.38 -16.19 -0.54
N ARG A 30 0.83 -15.98 -1.04
CA ARG A 30 2.06 -16.64 -0.60
C ARG A 30 2.78 -15.81 0.46
N PHE A 31 2.07 -15.45 1.52
CA PHE A 31 2.51 -14.45 2.50
C PHE A 31 3.89 -14.72 3.14
N PRO A 32 4.27 -15.95 3.54
CA PRO A 32 5.61 -16.18 4.07
C PRO A 32 6.74 -15.85 3.07
N LEU A 33 6.56 -16.20 1.80
CA LEU A 33 7.54 -15.89 0.76
C LEU A 33 7.56 -14.38 0.46
N ALA A 34 6.40 -13.74 0.44
CA ALA A 34 6.29 -12.29 0.31
C ALA A 34 7.01 -11.56 1.45
N GLN A 35 6.88 -12.08 2.68
CA GLN A 35 7.53 -11.53 3.86
C GLN A 35 9.05 -11.59 3.72
N ASP A 36 9.62 -12.72 3.29
CA ASP A 36 11.06 -12.87 3.11
C ASP A 36 11.62 -11.82 2.13
N ASP A 37 10.96 -11.61 1.00
CA ASP A 37 11.36 -10.63 -0.01
C ASP A 37 11.25 -9.18 0.50
N LEU A 38 10.12 -8.83 1.11
CA LEU A 38 9.90 -7.49 1.62
C LEU A 38 10.72 -7.20 2.88
N GLN A 39 11.10 -8.22 3.64
CA GLN A 39 12.02 -8.08 4.77
C GLN A 39 13.43 -7.76 4.29
N ALA A 40 13.90 -8.40 3.21
CA ALA A 40 15.16 -8.05 2.57
C ALA A 40 15.10 -6.64 1.94
N PHE A 41 14.00 -6.30 1.28
CA PHE A 41 13.78 -4.95 0.75
C PHE A 41 13.81 -3.88 1.86
N TYR A 42 13.13 -4.11 2.99
CA TYR A 42 13.18 -3.21 4.15
C TYR A 42 14.58 -3.04 4.74
N GLN A 43 15.39 -4.10 4.77
CA GLN A 43 16.75 -4.04 5.32
C GLN A 43 17.69 -3.14 4.52
N ASP A 44 17.42 -2.92 3.22
CA ASP A 44 18.23 -2.05 2.38
C ASP A 44 18.06 -0.55 2.77
N ASP A 45 16.87 -0.14 3.24
CA ASP A 45 16.65 1.18 3.87
C ASP A 45 15.57 1.12 4.96
N PRO A 46 15.95 0.91 6.24
CA PRO A 46 15.00 0.85 7.35
C PRO A 46 14.29 2.18 7.68
N ASN A 47 14.72 3.30 7.10
CA ASN A 47 14.14 4.62 7.33
C ASN A 47 13.09 5.01 6.28
N ASP A 48 12.91 4.19 5.25
CA ASP A 48 11.87 4.34 4.24
C ASP A 48 10.52 3.83 4.81
N PRO A 49 9.51 4.71 4.95
CA PRO A 49 8.21 4.33 5.50
C PRO A 49 7.44 3.36 4.60
N PHE A 50 7.60 3.44 3.27
CA PHE A 50 6.84 2.61 2.32
C PHE A 50 7.33 1.17 2.32
N ARG A 51 8.63 0.95 2.53
CA ARG A 51 9.18 -0.40 2.80
C ARG A 51 8.58 -1.00 4.06
N SER A 52 8.45 -0.20 5.10
CA SER A 52 7.85 -0.61 6.37
C SER A 52 6.37 -0.95 6.21
N LEU A 53 5.63 -0.15 5.43
CA LEU A 53 4.21 -0.34 5.18
C LEU A 53 3.93 -1.58 4.34
N TRP A 54 4.63 -1.79 3.22
CA TRP A 54 4.47 -3.00 2.40
C TRP A 54 4.78 -4.28 3.19
N LEU A 55 5.86 -4.28 3.96
CA LEU A 55 6.19 -5.41 4.83
C LEU A 55 5.11 -5.64 5.89
N TYR A 56 4.58 -4.56 6.50
CA TYR A 56 3.49 -4.65 7.45
C TYR A 56 2.21 -5.24 6.82
N LEU A 57 1.85 -4.83 5.60
CA LEU A 57 0.66 -5.34 4.91
C LEU A 57 0.72 -6.86 4.75
N VAL A 58 1.88 -7.42 4.40
CA VAL A 58 2.09 -8.86 4.31
C VAL A 58 2.05 -9.52 5.68
N GLU A 59 2.76 -8.97 6.66
CA GLU A 59 2.83 -9.52 8.01
C GLU A 59 1.45 -9.58 8.68
N ARG A 60 0.58 -8.62 8.38
CA ARG A 60 -0.78 -8.57 8.90
C ARG A 60 -1.61 -9.75 8.42
N GLU A 61 -1.41 -10.25 7.19
CA GLU A 61 -2.10 -11.45 6.69
C GLU A 61 -1.63 -12.73 7.39
N ILE A 62 -0.44 -12.72 8.00
CA ILE A 62 0.13 -13.86 8.73
C ILE A 62 -0.28 -13.82 10.21
N ASP A 63 -0.01 -12.70 10.89
CA ASP A 63 -0.33 -12.48 12.30
C ASP A 63 -0.56 -10.98 12.56
N PRO A 64 -1.83 -10.52 12.58
CA PRO A 64 -2.17 -9.12 12.76
C PRO A 64 -1.61 -8.50 14.05
N LYS A 65 -1.60 -9.28 15.15
CA LYS A 65 -1.16 -8.76 16.46
C LYS A 65 0.35 -8.56 16.46
N LYS A 66 1.09 -9.52 15.93
CA LYS A 66 2.55 -9.42 15.80
C LYS A 66 2.95 -8.34 14.79
N ALA A 67 2.22 -8.20 13.69
CA ALA A 67 2.48 -7.17 12.68
C ALA A 67 2.39 -5.76 13.27
N ALA A 68 1.34 -5.48 14.06
CA ALA A 68 1.19 -4.18 14.73
C ALA A 68 2.34 -3.87 15.70
N VAL A 69 2.73 -4.85 16.53
CA VAL A 69 3.88 -4.72 17.45
C VAL A 69 5.18 -4.47 16.66
N THR A 70 5.37 -5.19 15.55
CA THR A 70 6.60 -5.08 14.73
C THR A 70 6.65 -3.73 14.02
N LEU A 71 5.54 -3.23 13.47
CA LEU A 71 5.45 -1.91 12.87
C LEU A 71 5.77 -0.81 13.91
N GLN A 72 5.25 -0.93 15.13
CA GLN A 72 5.58 -0.01 16.22
C GLN A 72 7.09 0.03 16.49
N GLN A 73 7.73 -1.14 16.57
CA GLN A 73 9.18 -1.24 16.75
C GLN A 73 9.99 -0.63 15.60
N ARG A 74 9.56 -0.82 14.34
CA ARG A 74 10.20 -0.20 13.17
C ARG A 74 10.06 1.32 13.24
N TYR A 75 8.85 1.81 13.53
CA TYR A 75 8.57 3.22 13.71
C TYR A 75 9.45 3.86 14.80
N ASP A 76 9.61 3.22 15.95
CA ASP A 76 10.37 3.77 17.07
C ASP A 76 11.88 3.88 16.76
N LYS A 77 12.41 2.97 15.94
CA LYS A 77 13.83 2.92 15.55
C LYS A 77 14.18 3.82 14.36
N ALA A 78 13.21 4.11 13.50
CA ALA A 78 13.45 4.85 12.26
C ALA A 78 13.79 6.33 12.51
N ASN A 79 14.60 6.90 11.61
CA ASN A 79 14.71 8.34 11.45
C ASN A 79 13.51 8.86 10.64
N ARG A 80 12.55 9.49 11.31
CA ARG A 80 11.24 9.85 10.77
C ARG A 80 11.21 11.21 10.05
N GLY A 81 12.22 11.48 9.22
CA GLY A 81 12.32 12.74 8.46
C GLY A 81 11.48 12.79 7.18
N GLN A 82 11.04 11.63 6.68
CA GLN A 82 10.24 11.53 5.44
C GLN A 82 8.73 11.66 5.73
N TRP A 83 8.00 12.30 4.81
CA TRP A 83 6.56 12.52 4.88
C TRP A 83 5.75 11.25 5.18
N GLY A 84 6.07 10.13 4.51
CA GLY A 84 5.31 8.88 4.61
C GLY A 84 5.25 8.28 6.03
N TRP A 85 6.09 8.70 6.96
CA TRP A 85 5.97 8.29 8.36
C TRP A 85 4.66 8.76 9.01
N ASN A 86 4.02 9.80 8.50
CA ASN A 86 2.66 10.20 8.94
C ASN A 86 1.63 9.09 8.63
N ILE A 87 1.77 8.38 7.51
CA ILE A 87 0.89 7.25 7.16
C ILE A 87 1.12 6.10 8.16
N VAL A 88 2.37 5.84 8.54
CA VAL A 88 2.69 4.84 9.57
C VAL A 88 2.07 5.22 10.92
N GLU A 89 2.08 6.50 11.31
CA GLU A 89 1.39 6.96 12.53
C GLU A 89 -0.11 6.69 12.50
N PHE A 90 -0.75 6.89 11.35
CA PHE A 90 -2.16 6.56 11.15
C PHE A 90 -2.40 5.06 11.31
N TYR A 91 -1.58 4.22 10.68
CA TYR A 91 -1.66 2.76 10.80
C TYR A 91 -1.45 2.25 12.24
N LEU A 92 -0.66 2.97 13.04
CA LEU A 92 -0.44 2.71 14.46
C LEU A 92 -1.54 3.28 15.36
N GLY A 93 -2.56 3.96 14.80
CA GLY A 93 -3.64 4.60 15.55
C GLY A 93 -3.20 5.83 16.35
N LYS A 94 -2.01 6.39 16.05
CA LYS A 94 -1.46 7.56 16.76
C LYS A 94 -2.07 8.88 16.31
N ILE A 95 -2.50 8.94 15.04
CA ILE A 95 -3.18 10.09 14.47
C ILE A 95 -4.47 9.64 13.76
N SER A 96 -5.43 10.56 13.68
CA SER A 96 -6.65 10.35 12.90
C SER A 96 -6.40 10.57 11.41
N GLU A 97 -7.26 10.02 10.54
CA GLU A 97 -7.26 10.32 9.11
C GLU A 97 -7.34 11.83 8.85
N LYS A 98 -8.19 12.55 9.59
CA LYS A 98 -8.29 14.02 9.51
C LYS A 98 -6.93 14.69 9.75
N THR A 99 -6.23 14.26 10.79
CA THR A 99 -4.90 14.79 11.13
C THR A 99 -3.86 14.46 10.05
N LEU A 100 -3.92 13.25 9.48
CA LEU A 100 -3.07 12.86 8.36
C LEU A 100 -3.28 13.79 7.16
N MET A 101 -4.53 14.04 6.78
CA MET A 101 -4.87 14.93 5.66
C MET A 101 -4.52 16.40 5.91
N GLU A 102 -4.61 16.87 7.16
CA GLU A 102 -4.16 18.22 7.55
C GLU A 102 -2.64 18.37 7.40
N ARG A 103 -1.87 17.37 7.87
CA ARG A 103 -0.41 17.38 7.74
C ARG A 103 0.03 17.28 6.28
N LEU A 104 -0.69 16.52 5.46
CA LEU A 104 -0.38 16.32 4.05
C LEU A 104 -0.38 17.66 3.31
N LYS A 105 -1.42 18.45 3.54
CA LYS A 105 -1.58 19.77 2.96
C LYS A 105 -0.53 20.77 3.47
N ALA A 106 -0.03 20.58 4.68
CA ALA A 106 0.98 21.45 5.28
C ALA A 106 2.41 21.12 4.81
N ASP A 107 2.68 19.85 4.51
CA ASP A 107 4.00 19.36 4.09
C ASP A 107 4.27 19.55 2.59
N ALA A 108 3.23 19.43 1.76
CA ALA A 108 3.34 19.59 0.31
C ALA A 108 3.86 20.99 -0.07
N THR A 109 4.98 21.03 -0.80
CA THR A 109 5.65 22.28 -1.18
C THR A 109 5.14 22.87 -2.49
N ASP A 110 4.57 22.02 -3.35
CA ASP A 110 3.99 22.38 -4.65
C ASP A 110 2.93 21.36 -5.07
N ASN A 111 2.30 21.58 -6.22
CA ASN A 111 1.25 20.72 -6.74
C ASN A 111 1.75 19.30 -7.09
N THR A 112 3.02 19.14 -7.44
CA THR A 112 3.60 17.84 -7.76
C THR A 112 3.78 17.01 -6.49
N SER A 113 4.46 17.58 -5.47
CA SER A 113 4.59 16.95 -4.16
C SER A 113 3.23 16.67 -3.52
N LEU A 114 2.25 17.56 -3.70
CA LEU A 114 0.89 17.33 -3.24
C LEU A 114 0.26 16.10 -3.91
N ALA A 115 0.37 15.98 -5.24
CA ALA A 115 -0.18 14.86 -5.98
C ALA A 115 0.49 13.52 -5.62
N GLU A 116 1.81 13.54 -5.40
CA GLU A 116 2.59 12.39 -4.92
C GLU A 116 2.12 11.93 -3.54
N HIS A 117 2.06 12.85 -2.56
CA HIS A 117 1.62 12.53 -1.21
C HIS A 117 0.15 12.08 -1.15
N LEU A 118 -0.72 12.65 -1.99
CA LEU A 118 -2.11 12.20 -2.13
C LEU A 118 -2.17 10.78 -2.70
N SER A 119 -1.42 10.51 -3.78
CA SER A 119 -1.34 9.17 -4.38
C SER A 119 -0.94 8.12 -3.35
N GLU A 120 0.09 8.39 -2.56
CA GLU A 120 0.52 7.49 -1.48
C GLU A 120 -0.57 7.34 -0.40
N THR A 121 -1.06 8.47 0.11
CA THR A 121 -2.01 8.48 1.24
C THR A 121 -3.31 7.80 0.89
N ASP A 122 -3.88 8.12 -0.28
CA ASP A 122 -5.12 7.52 -0.76
C ASP A 122 -4.96 6.00 -0.93
N PHE A 123 -3.82 5.53 -1.45
CA PHE A 123 -3.57 4.10 -1.60
C PHE A 123 -3.56 3.37 -0.26
N TYR A 124 -2.77 3.87 0.70
CA TYR A 124 -2.65 3.23 2.01
C TYR A 124 -3.94 3.38 2.84
N LEU A 125 -4.71 4.45 2.69
CA LEU A 125 -6.07 4.51 3.25
C LEU A 125 -6.98 3.47 2.60
N GLY A 126 -6.91 3.30 1.27
CA GLY A 126 -7.66 2.28 0.56
C GLY A 126 -7.37 0.87 1.08
N LYS A 127 -6.09 0.52 1.26
CA LYS A 127 -5.67 -0.75 1.88
C LYS A 127 -6.14 -0.91 3.33
N HIS A 128 -6.27 0.19 4.07
CA HIS A 128 -6.81 0.18 5.42
C HIS A 128 -8.30 -0.13 5.43
N TYR A 129 -9.12 0.64 4.71
CA TYR A 129 -10.57 0.44 4.65
C TYR A 129 -10.94 -0.92 4.04
N LEU A 130 -10.19 -1.37 3.03
CA LEU A 130 -10.37 -2.71 2.46
C LEU A 130 -10.19 -3.79 3.53
N SER A 131 -9.20 -3.64 4.42
CA SER A 131 -8.98 -4.61 5.50
C SER A 131 -10.05 -4.59 6.60
N LEU A 132 -10.86 -3.53 6.66
CA LEU A 132 -12.04 -3.44 7.52
C LEU A 132 -13.29 -4.00 6.84
N GLY A 133 -13.21 -4.38 5.56
CA GLY A 133 -14.34 -4.80 4.74
C GLY A 133 -15.13 -3.66 4.11
N ASP A 134 -14.71 -2.40 4.28
CA ASP A 134 -15.33 -1.24 3.65
C ASP A 134 -14.82 -1.07 2.21
N LYS A 135 -15.39 -1.88 1.32
CA LYS A 135 -15.00 -1.97 -0.09
C LYS A 135 -15.37 -0.72 -0.89
N ASP A 136 -16.46 -0.04 -0.52
CA ASP A 136 -16.91 1.17 -1.20
C ASP A 136 -15.92 2.32 -0.97
N THR A 137 -15.54 2.55 0.29
CA THR A 137 -14.54 3.55 0.65
C THR A 137 -13.17 3.18 0.06
N ALA A 138 -12.77 1.91 0.11
CA ALA A 138 -11.53 1.45 -0.51
C ALA A 138 -11.49 1.70 -2.02
N SER A 139 -12.57 1.37 -2.75
CA SER A 139 -12.69 1.61 -4.18
C SER A 139 -12.59 3.10 -4.52
N ALA A 140 -13.25 3.96 -3.74
CA ALA A 140 -13.16 5.40 -3.92
C ALA A 140 -11.72 5.93 -3.75
N LEU A 141 -11.01 5.45 -2.73
CA LEU A 141 -9.63 5.84 -2.46
C LEU A 141 -8.64 5.33 -3.52
N PHE A 142 -8.81 4.11 -4.02
CA PHE A 142 -7.99 3.62 -5.14
C PHE A 142 -8.25 4.41 -6.43
N LYS A 143 -9.49 4.86 -6.68
CA LYS A 143 -9.79 5.76 -7.80
C LYS A 143 -9.10 7.11 -7.64
N LEU A 144 -9.07 7.68 -6.44
CA LEU A 144 -8.36 8.93 -6.14
C LEU A 144 -6.84 8.78 -6.35
N THR A 145 -6.27 7.68 -5.87
CA THR A 145 -4.86 7.31 -6.12
C THR A 145 -4.52 7.37 -7.61
N VAL A 146 -5.34 6.73 -8.44
CA VAL A 146 -5.14 6.70 -9.90
C VAL A 146 -5.33 8.09 -10.53
N ALA A 147 -6.30 8.87 -10.05
CA ALA A 147 -6.63 10.19 -10.58
C ALA A 147 -5.51 11.24 -10.40
N ASN A 148 -4.60 11.03 -9.44
CA ASN A 148 -3.44 11.90 -9.23
C ASN A 148 -2.38 11.78 -10.35
N ASN A 149 -2.49 10.79 -11.26
CA ASN A 149 -1.62 10.58 -12.44
C ASN A 149 -0.11 10.41 -12.14
N VAL A 150 0.22 9.93 -10.95
CA VAL A 150 1.61 9.62 -10.56
C VAL A 150 1.98 8.20 -11.04
N HIS A 151 2.11 8.01 -12.35
CA HIS A 151 2.24 6.68 -12.96
C HIS A 151 3.50 5.89 -12.57
N ASN A 152 4.55 6.59 -12.12
CA ASN A 152 5.82 5.97 -11.76
C ASN A 152 5.77 5.34 -10.36
N PHE A 153 4.70 5.58 -9.58
CA PHE A 153 4.58 5.08 -8.23
C PHE A 153 3.98 3.68 -8.22
N VAL A 154 4.46 2.88 -7.26
CA VAL A 154 4.00 1.52 -6.99
C VAL A 154 2.51 1.55 -6.64
N GLU A 155 2.10 2.54 -5.86
CA GLU A 155 0.74 2.80 -5.40
C GLU A 155 -0.25 2.99 -6.57
N HIS A 156 0.12 3.75 -7.61
CA HIS A 156 -0.72 3.95 -8.78
C HIS A 156 -1.03 2.62 -9.49
N ARG A 157 0.00 1.80 -9.70
CA ARG A 157 -0.13 0.50 -10.37
C ARG A 157 -0.96 -0.48 -9.56
N TYR A 158 -0.71 -0.57 -8.27
CA TYR A 158 -1.42 -1.53 -7.42
C TYR A 158 -2.83 -1.06 -7.08
N ALA A 159 -3.12 0.26 -7.08
CA ALA A 159 -4.49 0.76 -7.03
C ALA A 159 -5.33 0.27 -8.22
N LEU A 160 -4.77 0.22 -9.44
CA LEU A 160 -5.45 -0.34 -10.62
C LEU A 160 -5.75 -1.84 -10.44
N LEU A 161 -4.82 -2.60 -9.87
CA LEU A 161 -5.03 -4.02 -9.58
C LEU A 161 -6.13 -4.23 -8.54
N GLU A 162 -6.09 -3.48 -7.43
CA GLU A 162 -7.12 -3.54 -6.38
C GLU A 162 -8.51 -3.23 -6.94
N LEU A 163 -8.61 -2.20 -7.80
CA LEU A 163 -9.87 -1.87 -8.49
C LEU A 163 -10.36 -3.02 -9.38
N ALA A 164 -9.46 -3.63 -10.16
CA ALA A 164 -9.82 -4.76 -11.01
C ALA A 164 -10.32 -5.96 -10.18
N MET A 165 -9.68 -6.27 -9.06
CA MET A 165 -10.09 -7.35 -8.16
C MET A 165 -11.44 -7.06 -7.50
N LEU A 166 -11.65 -5.83 -7.01
CA LEU A 166 -12.92 -5.41 -6.41
C LEU A 166 -14.09 -5.48 -7.41
N SER A 167 -13.86 -5.09 -8.66
CA SER A 167 -14.88 -5.22 -9.72
C SER A 167 -15.21 -6.67 -10.04
N GLN A 168 -14.20 -7.54 -10.18
CA GLN A 168 -14.43 -8.97 -10.42
C GLN A 168 -15.24 -9.63 -9.31
N GLU A 169 -14.90 -9.34 -8.06
CA GLU A 169 -15.64 -9.88 -6.91
C GLU A 169 -17.10 -9.41 -6.88
N GLN A 170 -17.37 -8.17 -7.29
CA GLN A 170 -18.72 -7.63 -7.37
C GLN A 170 -19.54 -8.31 -8.48
N ASP A 171 -18.92 -8.56 -9.63
CA ASP A 171 -19.55 -9.28 -10.74
C ASP A 171 -19.89 -10.72 -10.33
N ASP A 172 -18.94 -11.45 -9.72
CA ASP A 172 -19.14 -12.83 -9.25
C ASP A 172 -20.30 -12.94 -8.23
N LEU A 173 -20.40 -11.99 -7.30
CA LEU A 173 -21.50 -11.94 -6.33
C LEU A 173 -22.85 -11.71 -7.03
N SER A 174 -22.88 -10.79 -8.01
CA SER A 174 -24.11 -10.46 -8.74
C SER A 174 -24.63 -11.61 -9.60
N GLU A 175 -23.74 -12.48 -10.10
CA GLU A 175 -24.11 -13.70 -10.83
C GLU A 175 -24.59 -14.80 -9.88
N SER A 176 -24.00 -14.90 -8.69
CA SER A 176 -24.41 -15.90 -7.67
C SER A 176 -25.79 -15.64 -7.08
N ASP A 177 -26.20 -14.37 -6.95
CA ASP A 177 -27.54 -13.98 -6.46
C ASP A 177 -28.66 -14.19 -7.52
N GLN A 178 -28.30 -14.47 -8.77
CA GLN A 178 -29.24 -14.69 -9.88
C GLN A 178 -29.53 -16.18 -10.16
N GLN A 179 -28.88 -17.12 -9.47
CA GLN A 179 -29.07 -18.58 -9.60
C GLN A 179 -29.84 -19.19 -8.42
#